data_AF-A0A812ZI16-F1
#
_entry.id   AF-A0A812ZI16-F1
#
_cell.length_a   1.000
_cell.length_b   1.000
_cell.length_c   1.000
_cell.angle_alpha   90.00
_cell.angle_beta   90.00
_cell.angle_gamma   90.00
#
_symmetry.space_group_name_H-M   'P 1'
#
loop_
_entity.id
_entity.type
_entity.pdbx_description
1 polymer ?
#
loop_
_entity_poly.entity_id
_entity_poly.type
_entity_poly.pdbx_seq_one_letter_code
_entity_poly.pdbx_strand_id
1 'polypeptide(L)'
;MAPRYKAARIFIAACATQASVERQLAVPRRSRDRSSPHNLEGTIADVSTMLKLFEAWDKADGKTQVQYMHIYQIPGEYLPKQQVMATIEKAMDTAEDEVLLWYSGHGQSITGNWTFQEEGEERCNYVTFDEIAKLWGSRRRTATLHIFMDSCYAGAWAQEACRLGPAANIAVFAACQADETAGEVRSGGAFTLKIRDVVSSGHKSSSDLLEKIYLTPIEADQHPCAYFSAWDERRVVGAR
;
A
#
# COMPACT_ATOMS: atom_id res chain seq x y z
N MET A 1 -24.85 3.26 25.02
CA MET A 1 -24.13 4.00 23.96
C MET A 1 -23.44 2.97 23.08
N ALA A 2 -23.68 2.95 21.77
CA ALA A 2 -22.89 2.09 20.88
C ALA A 2 -21.43 2.58 20.88
N PRO A 3 -20.44 1.69 20.95
CA PRO A 3 -19.03 2.07 20.83
C PRO A 3 -18.83 2.81 19.50
N ARG A 4 -18.14 3.96 19.56
CA ARG A 4 -17.83 4.77 18.38
C ARG A 4 -16.58 4.21 17.73
N TYR A 5 -16.76 3.49 16.63
CA TYR A 5 -15.66 3.07 15.76
C TYR A 5 -15.00 4.29 15.12
N LYS A 6 -13.68 4.45 15.25
CA LYS A 6 -12.87 5.52 14.67
C LYS A 6 -11.69 4.97 13.89
N ALA A 7 -11.70 5.25 12.59
CA ALA A 7 -10.65 4.83 11.67
C ALA A 7 -10.05 5.99 10.90
N ALA A 8 -8.82 5.80 10.42
CA ALA A 8 -8.17 6.69 9.47
C ALA A 8 -7.74 5.91 8.21
N ARG A 9 -7.94 6.52 7.04
CA ARG A 9 -7.52 6.01 5.73
C ARG A 9 -6.59 7.03 5.10
N ILE A 10 -5.36 6.63 4.78
CA ILE A 10 -4.38 7.47 4.10
C ILE A 10 -4.08 6.84 2.75
N PHE A 11 -4.27 7.62 1.69
CA PHE A 11 -3.94 7.19 0.33
C PHE A 11 -2.81 8.05 -0.23
N ILE A 12 -1.77 7.39 -0.73
CA ILE A 12 -0.51 8.01 -1.15
C ILE A 12 -0.23 7.56 -2.58
N ALA A 13 -0.09 8.54 -3.49
CA ALA A 13 0.42 8.32 -4.84
C ALA A 13 1.71 9.09 -5.02
N ALA A 14 2.81 8.38 -5.30
CA ALA A 14 4.12 9.00 -5.46
C ALA A 14 5.02 8.20 -6.39
N CYS A 15 5.81 8.92 -7.20
CA CYS A 15 6.81 8.34 -8.09
C CYS A 15 8.16 9.03 -7.89
N ALA A 16 9.24 8.24 -7.90
CA ALA A 16 10.57 8.83 -8.02
C ALA A 16 10.76 9.45 -9.42
N THR A 17 11.75 10.34 -9.55
CA THR A 17 12.10 10.93 -10.84
C THR A 17 12.73 9.90 -11.78
N GLN A 18 12.72 10.21 -13.08
CA GLN A 18 13.39 9.40 -14.11
C GLN A 18 14.88 9.21 -13.83
N ALA A 19 15.56 10.26 -13.35
CA ALA A 19 16.97 10.19 -12.98
C ALA A 19 17.22 9.15 -11.88
N SER A 20 16.33 9.05 -10.90
CA SER A 20 16.42 8.07 -9.82
C SER A 20 16.16 6.64 -10.29
N VAL A 21 15.28 6.46 -11.28
CA VAL A 21 15.07 5.18 -11.96
C VAL A 21 16.32 4.76 -12.74
N GLU A 22 16.91 5.66 -13.53
CA GLU A 22 18.12 5.40 -14.31
C GLU A 22 19.32 5.04 -13.43
N ARG A 23 19.41 5.64 -12.25
CA ARG A 23 20.42 5.33 -11.22
C ARG A 23 20.10 4.10 -10.39
N GLN A 24 18.99 3.40 -10.67
CA GLN A 24 18.52 2.22 -9.92
C GLN A 24 18.26 2.48 -8.44
N LEU A 25 17.96 3.73 -8.06
CA LEU A 25 17.56 4.12 -6.71
C LEU A 25 16.06 3.88 -6.47
N ALA A 26 15.29 3.85 -7.55
CA ALA A 26 13.86 3.56 -7.55
C ALA A 26 13.54 2.54 -8.64
N VAL A 27 12.65 1.60 -8.35
CA VAL A 27 12.15 0.66 -9.35
C VAL A 27 10.72 1.02 -9.71
N PRO A 28 10.48 1.48 -10.95
CA PRO A 28 9.12 1.73 -11.41
C PRO A 28 8.34 0.42 -11.53
N ARG A 29 7.02 0.53 -11.51
CA ARG A 29 6.17 -0.59 -11.93
C ARG A 29 6.39 -0.86 -13.42
N ARG A 30 6.24 -2.13 -13.80
CA ARG A 30 6.40 -2.56 -15.18
C ARG A 30 5.21 -2.08 -15.99
N SER A 31 5.41 -1.02 -16.78
CA SER A 31 4.40 -0.54 -17.71
C SER A 31 4.18 -1.55 -18.85
N ARG A 32 2.91 -1.85 -19.13
CA ARG A 32 2.50 -2.55 -20.36
C ARG A 32 2.37 -1.60 -21.56
N ASP A 33 2.22 -0.30 -21.29
CA ASP A 33 2.08 0.75 -22.29
C ASP A 33 3.45 1.41 -22.53
N ARG A 34 4.04 1.21 -23.72
CA ARG A 34 5.36 1.76 -24.09
C ARG A 34 5.43 3.29 -24.17
N SER A 35 4.33 3.99 -23.91
CA SER A 35 4.13 5.39 -24.31
C SER A 35 4.26 6.43 -23.19
N SER A 36 4.53 6.07 -21.93
CA SER A 36 4.79 7.07 -20.88
C SER A 36 5.91 6.62 -19.94
N PRO A 37 7.06 7.32 -19.91
CA PRO A 37 8.13 7.08 -18.95
C PRO A 37 7.80 7.65 -17.55
N HIS A 38 6.66 8.33 -17.39
CA HIS A 38 6.27 8.96 -16.13
C HIS A 38 4.99 8.29 -15.60
N ASN A 39 5.22 7.36 -14.68
CA ASN A 39 4.26 6.39 -14.15
C ASN A 39 3.27 6.96 -13.11
N LEU A 40 3.17 8.28 -13.01
CA LEU A 40 2.32 8.92 -12.00
C LEU A 40 0.82 8.78 -12.33
N GLU A 41 0.43 8.73 -13.62
CA GLU A 41 -0.98 8.59 -14.01
C GLU A 41 -1.61 7.32 -13.43
N GLY A 42 -0.92 6.17 -13.55
CA GLY A 42 -1.39 4.90 -12.99
C GLY A 42 -1.52 4.95 -11.48
N THR A 43 -0.55 5.55 -10.78
CA THR A 43 -0.59 5.62 -9.31
C THR A 43 -1.72 6.51 -8.78
N ILE A 44 -2.00 7.63 -9.44
CA ILE A 44 -3.14 8.51 -9.13
C ILE A 44 -4.45 7.77 -9.40
N ALA A 45 -4.54 7.04 -10.51
CA ALA A 45 -5.72 6.24 -10.85
C ALA A 45 -5.99 5.15 -9.78
N ASP A 46 -4.94 4.55 -9.22
CA ASP A 46 -5.06 3.57 -8.14
C ASP A 46 -5.65 4.18 -6.89
N VAL A 47 -5.07 5.28 -6.41
CA VAL A 47 -5.57 5.98 -5.22
C VAL A 47 -7.02 6.42 -5.43
N SER A 48 -7.36 6.99 -6.59
CA SER A 48 -8.74 7.40 -6.88
C SER A 48 -9.71 6.22 -6.85
N THR A 49 -9.29 5.07 -7.39
CA THR A 49 -10.07 3.83 -7.41
C THR A 49 -10.28 3.30 -6.00
N MET A 50 -9.22 3.21 -5.21
CA MET A 50 -9.27 2.63 -3.88
C MET A 50 -9.94 3.52 -2.86
N LEU A 51 -9.81 4.85 -2.98
CA LEU A 51 -10.57 5.79 -2.16
C LEU A 51 -12.07 5.53 -2.29
N LYS A 52 -12.61 5.49 -3.52
CA LYS A 52 -14.03 5.22 -3.78
C LYS A 52 -14.47 3.86 -3.27
N LEU A 53 -13.61 2.85 -3.45
CA LEU A 53 -13.88 1.49 -3.01
C LEU A 53 -14.02 1.43 -1.48
N PHE A 54 -13.07 2.02 -0.75
CA PHE A 54 -13.09 2.04 0.72
C PHE A 54 -14.20 2.92 1.28
N GLU A 55 -14.52 4.05 0.65
CA GLU A 55 -15.69 4.86 1.04
C GLU A 55 -16.99 4.07 0.95
N ALA A 56 -17.18 3.33 -0.15
CA ALA A 56 -18.35 2.49 -0.34
C ALA A 56 -18.39 1.34 0.68
N TRP A 57 -17.23 0.72 0.94
CA TRP A 57 -17.11 -0.39 1.89
C TRP A 57 -17.34 0.06 3.33
N ASP A 58 -16.64 1.11 3.79
CA ASP A 58 -16.79 1.62 5.14
C ASP A 58 -18.25 2.08 5.40
N LYS A 59 -18.94 2.63 4.38
CA LYS A 59 -20.38 2.93 4.45
C LYS A 59 -21.25 1.67 4.58
N ALA A 60 -20.95 0.62 3.81
CA ALA A 60 -21.68 -0.65 3.87
C ALA A 60 -21.51 -1.35 5.23
N ASP A 61 -20.32 -1.22 5.84
CA ASP A 61 -20.00 -1.72 7.18
C ASP A 61 -20.58 -0.85 8.31
N GLY A 62 -21.26 0.26 7.99
CA GLY A 62 -21.84 1.18 8.97
C GLY A 62 -20.80 1.99 9.75
N LYS A 63 -19.58 2.13 9.24
CA LYS A 63 -18.54 2.97 9.86
C LYS A 63 -18.88 4.43 9.62
N THR A 64 -19.06 5.18 10.71
CA THR A 64 -19.55 6.57 10.67
C THR A 64 -18.50 7.61 11.03
N GLN A 65 -17.32 7.20 11.54
CA GLN A 65 -16.23 8.11 11.91
C GLN A 65 -14.93 7.66 11.25
N VAL A 66 -14.90 7.75 9.92
CA VAL A 66 -13.69 7.47 9.13
C VAL A 66 -13.11 8.79 8.63
N GLN A 67 -11.85 9.05 8.97
CA GLN A 67 -11.09 10.16 8.43
C GLN A 67 -10.38 9.73 7.15
N TYR A 68 -10.69 10.36 6.03
CA TYR A 68 -10.01 10.13 4.76
C TYR A 68 -8.95 11.22 4.54
N MET A 69 -7.73 10.79 4.25
CA MET A 69 -6.59 11.65 3.94
C MET A 69 -5.97 11.15 2.65
N HIS A 70 -5.59 12.07 1.78
CA HIS A 70 -4.95 11.74 0.51
C HIS A 70 -3.77 12.67 0.25
N ILE A 71 -2.70 12.09 -0.28
CA ILE A 71 -1.48 12.80 -0.61
C ILE A 71 -1.07 12.35 -2.01
N TYR A 72 -0.98 13.30 -2.92
CA TYR A 72 -0.57 13.05 -4.30
C TYR A 72 0.68 13.86 -4.56
N GLN A 73 1.63 13.24 -5.26
CA GLN A 73 2.59 14.03 -6.01
C GLN A 73 1.84 14.71 -7.17
N ILE A 74 2.04 16.02 -7.31
CA ILE A 74 1.52 16.77 -8.46
C ILE A 74 2.48 16.55 -9.63
N PRO A 75 1.98 16.32 -10.87
CA PRO A 75 2.86 16.18 -12.03
C PRO A 75 3.79 17.39 -12.19
N GLY A 76 5.10 17.12 -12.24
CA GLY A 76 6.14 18.15 -12.31
C GLY A 76 6.60 18.70 -10.96
N GLU A 77 5.98 18.29 -9.86
CA GLU A 77 6.37 18.65 -8.50
C GLU A 77 6.95 17.45 -7.74
N TYR A 78 7.54 17.75 -6.57
CA TYR A 78 8.10 16.78 -5.65
C TYR A 78 7.14 16.57 -4.49
N LEU A 79 7.04 15.33 -3.99
CA LEU A 79 6.35 15.02 -2.74
C LEU A 79 7.39 14.64 -1.68
N PRO A 80 7.72 15.54 -0.74
CA PRO A 80 8.74 15.27 0.28
C PRO A 80 8.34 14.13 1.21
N LYS A 81 9.32 13.31 1.60
CA LYS A 81 9.11 12.22 2.57
C LYS A 81 8.54 12.78 3.88
N GLN A 82 9.04 13.93 4.32
CA GLN A 82 8.62 14.56 5.57
C GLN A 82 7.11 14.85 5.59
N GLN A 83 6.53 15.31 4.48
CA GLN A 83 5.10 15.58 4.38
C GLN A 83 4.27 14.30 4.49
N VAL A 84 4.74 13.21 3.87
CA VAL A 84 4.10 11.90 3.95
C VAL A 84 4.14 11.37 5.37
N MET A 85 5.31 11.36 6.02
CA MET A 85 5.47 10.87 7.39
C MET A 85 4.65 11.68 8.40
N ALA A 86 4.61 13.01 8.29
CA ALA A 86 3.78 13.86 9.16
C ALA A 86 2.28 13.57 9.01
N THR A 87 1.83 13.22 7.80
CA THR A 87 0.43 12.86 7.56
C THR A 87 0.09 11.49 8.15
N ILE A 88 0.99 10.52 8.02
CA ILE A 88 0.84 9.19 8.62
C ILE A 88 0.80 9.30 10.14
N GLU A 89 1.72 10.05 10.74
CA GLU A 89 1.76 10.31 12.19
C GLU A 89 0.44 10.91 12.68
N LYS A 90 -0.03 11.97 12.01
CA LYS A 90 -1.32 12.59 12.33
C LYS A 90 -2.49 11.59 12.24
N ALA A 91 -2.49 10.70 11.26
CA ALA A 91 -3.56 9.73 11.10
C ALA A 91 -3.51 8.62 12.16
N MET A 92 -2.32 8.18 12.53
CA MET A 92 -2.11 7.26 13.64
C MET A 92 -2.49 7.92 14.98
N ASP A 93 -2.29 9.23 15.12
CA ASP A 93 -2.73 10.05 16.27
C ASP A 93 -4.25 10.07 16.47
N THR A 94 -5.02 10.15 15.38
CA THR A 94 -6.46 10.38 15.45
C THR A 94 -7.29 9.11 15.44
N ALA A 95 -6.77 7.99 14.92
CA ALA A 95 -7.47 6.71 14.89
C ALA A 95 -7.42 6.00 16.26
N GLU A 96 -8.54 5.40 16.66
CA GLU A 96 -8.62 4.60 17.89
C GLU A 96 -8.69 3.09 17.61
N ASP A 97 -9.24 2.69 16.46
CA ASP A 97 -9.51 1.29 16.15
C ASP A 97 -8.70 0.79 14.94
N GLU A 98 -8.60 1.59 13.88
CA GLU A 98 -8.03 1.12 12.61
C GLU A 98 -7.32 2.23 11.84
N VAL A 99 -6.11 1.96 11.35
CA VAL A 99 -5.40 2.80 10.38
C VAL A 99 -5.17 1.99 9.12
N LEU A 100 -5.47 2.57 7.97
CA LEU A 100 -5.14 1.99 6.67
C LEU A 100 -4.23 2.93 5.89
N LEU A 101 -3.10 2.41 5.45
CA LEU A 101 -2.19 3.06 4.52
C LEU A 101 -2.34 2.39 3.16
N TRP A 102 -2.62 3.16 2.12
CA TRP A 102 -2.56 2.72 0.74
C TRP A 102 -1.44 3.48 0.03
N TYR A 103 -0.41 2.77 -0.42
CA TYR A 103 0.67 3.32 -1.22
C TYR A 103 0.61 2.76 -2.65
N SER A 104 0.57 3.64 -3.65
CA SER A 104 0.81 3.30 -5.05
C SER A 104 1.99 4.13 -5.57
N GLY A 105 3.00 3.46 -6.10
CA GLY A 105 4.25 4.14 -6.44
C GLY A 105 5.45 3.25 -6.75
N HIS A 106 6.63 3.86 -6.74
CA HIS A 106 7.90 3.18 -6.96
C HIS A 106 8.40 2.50 -5.67
N GLY A 107 8.91 1.29 -5.82
CA GLY A 107 9.55 0.55 -4.73
C GLY A 107 11.07 0.60 -4.81
N GLN A 108 11.74 0.46 -3.68
CA GLN A 108 13.18 0.19 -3.64
C GLN A 108 13.43 -1.32 -3.84
N SER A 109 14.42 -1.66 -4.68
CA SER A 109 14.79 -3.07 -4.91
C SER A 109 15.13 -3.77 -3.60
N ILE A 110 14.69 -5.04 -3.47
CA ILE A 110 14.90 -5.93 -2.32
C ILE A 110 14.13 -5.53 -1.05
N THR A 111 14.07 -4.25 -0.72
CA THR A 111 13.47 -3.78 0.54
C THR A 111 12.00 -3.39 0.42
N GLY A 112 11.52 -3.10 -0.79
CA GLY A 112 10.14 -2.64 -1.03
C GLY A 112 9.85 -1.25 -0.44
N ASN A 113 10.86 -0.50 -0.01
CA ASN A 113 10.66 0.81 0.61
C ASN A 113 10.00 1.79 -0.37
N TRP A 114 9.13 2.64 0.14
CA TRP A 114 8.43 3.63 -0.67
C TRP A 114 9.39 4.74 -1.06
N THR A 115 9.46 5.04 -2.35
CA THR A 115 10.50 5.92 -2.87
C THR A 115 9.97 7.31 -3.17
N PHE A 116 10.63 8.32 -2.62
CA PHE A 116 10.32 9.74 -2.77
C PHE A 116 11.56 10.50 -3.26
N GLN A 117 11.35 11.55 -4.03
CA GLN A 117 12.41 12.45 -4.48
C GLN A 117 12.13 13.85 -3.92
N GLU A 118 13.17 14.52 -3.45
CA GLU A 118 13.09 15.93 -3.01
C GLU A 118 13.79 16.84 -4.03
N GLU A 119 13.37 18.10 -4.06
CA GLU A 119 13.88 19.09 -4.99
C GLU A 119 15.38 19.33 -4.72
N GLY A 120 16.19 19.26 -5.79
CA GLY A 120 17.63 19.49 -5.70
C GLY A 120 18.44 18.36 -5.08
N GLU A 121 17.82 17.28 -4.62
CA GLU A 121 18.53 16.11 -4.12
C GLU A 121 18.90 15.13 -5.24
N GLU A 122 20.10 14.57 -5.15
CA GLU A 122 20.56 13.53 -6.08
C GLU A 122 20.16 12.10 -5.67
N ARG A 123 19.67 11.96 -4.42
CA ARG A 123 19.33 10.68 -3.80
C ARG A 123 17.82 10.60 -3.56
N CYS A 124 17.29 9.39 -3.53
CA CYS A 124 15.93 9.17 -3.07
C CYS A 124 15.87 9.15 -1.54
N ASN A 125 14.76 9.68 -1.03
CA ASN A 125 14.33 9.46 0.33
C ASN A 125 13.36 8.28 0.38
N TYR A 126 13.48 7.46 1.42
CA TYR A 126 12.70 6.24 1.54
C TYR A 126 11.84 6.30 2.80
N VAL A 127 10.56 5.97 2.68
CA VAL A 127 9.79 5.53 3.86
C VAL A 127 10.01 4.03 4.00
N THR A 128 10.49 3.62 5.17
CA THR A 128 10.83 2.23 5.46
C THR A 128 9.77 1.56 6.32
N PHE A 129 9.71 0.23 6.27
CA PHE A 129 8.81 -0.54 7.14
C PHE A 129 9.09 -0.26 8.62
N ASP A 130 10.37 -0.21 9.01
CA ASP A 130 10.79 0.02 10.40
C ASP A 130 10.32 1.40 10.92
N GLU A 131 10.36 2.44 10.10
CA GLU A 131 9.83 3.76 10.49
C GLU A 131 8.31 3.71 10.75
N ILE A 132 7.55 3.04 9.87
CA ILE A 132 6.11 2.87 10.03
C ILE A 132 5.79 2.01 11.26
N ALA A 133 6.51 0.90 11.46
CA ALA A 133 6.32 -0.01 12.59
C ALA A 133 6.68 0.65 13.93
N LYS A 134 7.75 1.46 13.99
CA LYS A 134 8.13 2.23 15.19
C LYS A 134 7.07 3.27 15.55
N LEU A 135 6.56 4.00 14.54
CA LEU A 135 5.49 4.96 14.73
C LEU A 135 4.23 4.28 15.28
N TRP A 136 3.89 3.12 14.73
CA TRP A 136 2.77 2.29 15.17
C TRP A 136 2.94 1.70 16.58
N GLY A 137 4.12 1.17 16.91
CA GLY A 137 4.40 0.49 18.18
C GLY A 137 4.23 1.34 19.43
N SER A 138 4.12 2.66 19.28
CA SER A 138 3.79 3.59 20.36
C SER A 138 2.32 3.54 20.83
N ARG A 139 1.46 2.75 20.17
CA ARG A 139 -0.01 2.79 20.32
C ARG A 139 -0.61 1.72 21.25
N ARG A 140 -1.92 1.85 21.46
CA ARG A 140 -2.76 0.88 22.18
C ARG A 140 -2.79 -0.45 21.43
N ARG A 141 -2.62 -1.55 22.16
CA ARG A 141 -2.53 -2.93 21.65
C ARG A 141 -3.78 -3.46 20.91
N THR A 142 -4.86 -2.69 20.87
CA THR A 142 -6.15 -3.11 20.30
C THR A 142 -6.42 -2.55 18.90
N ALA A 143 -5.76 -1.45 18.51
CA ALA A 143 -5.92 -0.88 17.18
C ALA A 143 -5.14 -1.72 16.16
N THR A 144 -5.59 -1.79 14.90
CA THR A 144 -4.93 -2.52 13.80
C THR A 144 -4.42 -1.58 12.72
N LEU A 145 -3.21 -1.85 12.21
CA LEU A 145 -2.63 -1.15 11.06
C LEU A 145 -2.71 -2.04 9.82
N HIS A 146 -3.37 -1.56 8.77
CA HIS A 146 -3.41 -2.21 7.46
C HIS A 146 -2.55 -1.42 6.47
N ILE A 147 -1.62 -2.08 5.79
CA ILE A 147 -0.74 -1.47 4.81
C ILE A 147 -0.97 -2.16 3.47
N PHE A 148 -1.48 -1.44 2.50
CA PHE A 148 -1.65 -1.88 1.13
C PHE A 148 -0.59 -1.21 0.24
N MET A 149 0.06 -2.01 -0.60
CA MET A 149 1.17 -1.55 -1.43
C MET A 149 1.02 -2.05 -2.86
N ASP A 150 0.70 -1.14 -3.76
CA ASP A 150 0.79 -1.33 -5.21
C ASP A 150 2.13 -0.77 -5.72
N SER A 151 3.21 -1.49 -5.43
CA SER A 151 4.59 -1.13 -5.77
C SER A 151 5.47 -2.38 -5.94
N CYS A 152 6.64 -2.20 -6.56
CA CYS A 152 7.63 -3.27 -6.74
C CYS A 152 8.27 -3.70 -5.42
N TYR A 153 8.63 -4.99 -5.30
CA TYR A 153 9.25 -5.59 -4.11
C TYR A 153 8.42 -5.44 -2.82
N ALA A 154 7.12 -5.13 -2.95
CA ALA A 154 6.25 -4.84 -1.81
C ALA A 154 6.14 -6.01 -0.83
N GLY A 155 6.35 -7.25 -1.29
CA GLY A 155 6.31 -8.43 -0.44
C GLY A 155 7.39 -8.45 0.66
N ALA A 156 8.46 -7.66 0.52
CA ALA A 156 9.47 -7.50 1.57
C ALA A 156 8.85 -6.98 2.88
N TRP A 157 7.88 -6.05 2.79
CA TRP A 157 7.19 -5.54 3.98
C TRP A 157 6.26 -6.58 4.62
N ALA A 158 5.67 -7.48 3.83
CA ALA A 158 4.89 -8.58 4.37
C ALA A 158 5.77 -9.58 5.15
N GLN A 159 6.98 -9.84 4.65
CA GLN A 159 7.97 -10.65 5.36
C GLN A 159 8.41 -9.99 6.67
N GLU A 160 8.70 -8.68 6.67
CA GLU A 160 9.07 -7.95 7.89
C GLU A 160 7.94 -7.92 8.92
N ALA A 161 6.70 -7.69 8.51
CA ALA A 161 5.54 -7.78 9.39
C ALA A 161 5.37 -9.19 9.98
N CYS A 162 5.62 -10.24 9.18
CA CYS A 162 5.64 -11.62 9.67
C CYS A 162 6.72 -11.86 10.73
N ARG A 163 7.89 -11.21 10.62
CA ARG A 163 8.97 -11.31 11.63
C ARG A 163 8.59 -10.65 12.95
N LEU A 164 7.89 -9.52 12.91
CA LEU A 164 7.38 -8.86 14.14
C LEU A 164 6.32 -9.70 14.85
N GLY A 165 5.59 -10.53 14.10
CA GLY A 165 4.59 -11.44 14.63
C GLY A 165 3.26 -10.75 15.01
N PRO A 166 2.29 -11.53 15.52
CA PRO A 166 0.92 -11.06 15.67
C PRO A 166 0.75 -9.97 16.74
N ALA A 167 1.68 -9.88 17.70
CA ALA A 167 1.65 -8.88 18.76
C ALA A 167 1.82 -7.44 18.26
N ALA A 168 2.35 -7.25 17.04
CA ALA A 168 2.48 -5.93 16.43
C ALA A 168 1.15 -5.37 15.90
N ASN A 169 0.16 -6.23 15.66
CA ASN A 169 -1.12 -5.89 15.05
C ASN A 169 -1.00 -5.07 13.74
N ILE A 170 -0.07 -5.51 12.88
CA ILE A 170 0.16 -4.97 11.53
C ILE A 170 -0.22 -6.04 10.51
N ALA A 171 -1.01 -5.64 9.52
CA ALA A 171 -1.34 -6.41 8.33
C ALA A 171 -0.74 -5.72 7.09
N VAL A 172 -0.11 -6.48 6.21
CA VAL A 172 0.48 -6.00 4.96
C VAL A 172 -0.11 -6.77 3.79
N PHE A 173 -0.47 -6.03 2.74
CA PHE A 173 -1.12 -6.49 1.52
C PHE A 173 -0.33 -5.96 0.33
N ALA A 174 0.48 -6.82 -0.28
CA ALA A 174 1.46 -6.43 -1.29
C ALA A 174 1.07 -6.93 -2.68
N ALA A 175 1.29 -6.08 -3.68
CA ALA A 175 1.01 -6.37 -5.08
C ALA A 175 1.88 -7.47 -5.70
N CYS A 176 3.02 -7.78 -5.11
CA CYS A 176 4.00 -8.73 -5.62
C CYS A 176 4.87 -9.29 -4.48
N GLN A 177 5.65 -10.34 -4.76
CA GLN A 177 6.63 -10.90 -3.83
C GLN A 177 7.80 -9.95 -3.54
N ALA A 178 8.65 -10.33 -2.59
CA ALA A 178 9.85 -9.58 -2.21
C ALA A 178 10.96 -9.57 -3.29
N ASP A 179 10.85 -10.42 -4.31
CA ASP A 179 11.79 -10.56 -5.44
C ASP A 179 11.14 -10.25 -6.80
N GLU A 180 9.92 -9.70 -6.78
CA GLU A 180 9.13 -9.41 -7.97
C GLU A 180 8.88 -7.91 -8.18
N THR A 181 8.51 -7.56 -9.41
CA THR A 181 8.02 -6.22 -9.77
C THR A 181 6.52 -6.23 -9.98
N ALA A 182 5.83 -5.16 -9.60
CA ALA A 182 4.42 -4.98 -9.90
C ALA A 182 4.23 -4.41 -11.32
N GLY A 183 3.19 -4.85 -12.02
CA GLY A 183 2.79 -4.36 -13.34
C GLY A 183 1.79 -3.21 -13.28
N GLU A 184 1.76 -2.37 -14.31
CA GLU A 184 0.77 -1.29 -14.46
C GLU A 184 0.33 -1.06 -15.91
N VAL A 185 -0.84 -0.44 -16.02
CA VAL A 185 -1.38 0.18 -17.24
C VAL A 185 -1.79 1.61 -16.92
N ARG A 186 -2.14 2.40 -17.94
CA ARG A 186 -2.60 3.79 -17.73
C ARG A 186 -3.74 3.94 -16.73
N SER A 187 -4.65 2.96 -16.65
CA SER A 187 -5.81 2.99 -15.74
C SER A 187 -5.51 2.55 -14.31
N GLY A 188 -4.27 2.19 -13.99
CA GLY A 188 -3.87 1.72 -12.65
C GLY A 188 -2.91 0.54 -12.67
N GLY A 189 -2.40 0.22 -11.48
CA GLY A 189 -1.63 -0.99 -11.20
C GLY A 189 -2.46 -2.25 -11.34
N ALA A 190 -1.82 -3.33 -11.80
CA ALA A 190 -2.49 -4.61 -12.02
C ALA A 190 -3.12 -5.16 -10.72
N PHE A 191 -2.50 -4.88 -9.57
CA PHE A 191 -3.02 -5.27 -8.25
C PHE A 191 -4.25 -4.48 -7.85
N THR A 192 -4.23 -3.14 -8.00
CA THR A 192 -5.39 -2.30 -7.75
C THR A 192 -6.58 -2.71 -8.62
N LEU A 193 -6.35 -2.94 -9.91
CA LEU A 193 -7.38 -3.39 -10.85
C LEU A 193 -7.96 -4.76 -10.46
N LYS A 194 -7.10 -5.70 -10.06
CA LYS A 194 -7.53 -7.01 -9.55
C LYS A 194 -8.42 -6.86 -8.31
N ILE A 195 -8.05 -6.04 -7.33
CA ILE A 195 -8.87 -5.81 -6.13
C ILE A 195 -10.24 -5.25 -6.52
N ARG A 196 -10.26 -4.20 -7.35
CA ARG A 196 -11.50 -3.60 -7.85
C ARG A 196 -12.40 -4.63 -8.52
N ASP A 197 -11.84 -5.45 -9.42
CA ASP A 197 -12.60 -6.42 -10.19
C ASP A 197 -13.18 -7.52 -9.30
N VAL A 198 -12.39 -8.03 -8.34
CA VAL A 198 -12.87 -9.02 -7.37
C VAL A 198 -14.01 -8.44 -6.53
N VAL A 199 -13.85 -7.22 -6.00
CA VAL A 199 -14.89 -6.58 -5.18
C VAL A 199 -16.15 -6.31 -6.01
N SER A 200 -16.01 -5.82 -7.23
CA SER A 200 -17.15 -5.50 -8.12
C SER A 200 -17.89 -6.75 -8.60
N SER A 201 -17.19 -7.87 -8.75
CA SER A 201 -17.79 -9.17 -9.11
C SER A 201 -18.60 -9.81 -7.98
N GLY A 202 -18.51 -9.26 -6.76
CA GLY A 202 -19.04 -9.84 -5.56
C GLY A 202 -18.12 -10.90 -4.96
N HIS A 203 -18.05 -10.91 -3.64
CA HIS A 203 -17.38 -11.94 -2.85
C HIS A 203 -18.31 -12.44 -1.75
N LYS A 204 -18.16 -13.70 -1.36
CA LYS A 204 -19.05 -14.34 -0.38
C LYS A 204 -18.62 -14.07 1.06
N SER A 205 -17.34 -13.80 1.27
CA SER A 205 -16.73 -13.57 2.58
C SER A 205 -15.36 -12.90 2.41
N SER A 206 -14.78 -12.41 3.51
CA SER A 206 -13.39 -11.92 3.50
C SER A 206 -12.40 -13.00 3.07
N SER A 207 -12.64 -14.28 3.41
CA SER A 207 -11.79 -15.39 2.95
C SER A 207 -11.86 -15.54 1.42
N ASP A 208 -13.06 -15.55 0.84
CA ASP A 208 -13.25 -15.64 -0.62
C ASP A 208 -12.59 -14.46 -1.35
N LEU A 209 -12.70 -13.24 -0.79
CA LEU A 209 -12.01 -12.06 -1.32
C LEU A 209 -10.48 -12.26 -1.33
N LEU A 210 -9.91 -12.71 -0.22
CA LEU A 210 -8.47 -12.90 -0.08
C LEU A 210 -7.97 -14.04 -0.96
N GLU A 211 -8.70 -15.16 -1.06
CA GLU A 211 -8.36 -16.26 -1.96
C GLU A 211 -8.30 -15.80 -3.41
N LYS A 212 -9.30 -15.05 -3.86
CA LYS A 212 -9.37 -14.51 -5.22
C LYS A 212 -8.26 -13.50 -5.52
N ILE A 213 -7.77 -12.77 -4.51
CA ILE A 213 -6.69 -11.80 -4.69
C ILE A 213 -5.32 -12.47 -4.61
N TYR A 214 -5.06 -13.30 -3.59
CA TYR A 214 -3.71 -13.72 -3.20
C TYR A 214 -3.33 -15.16 -3.55
N LEU A 215 -4.30 -16.03 -3.88
CA LEU A 215 -3.98 -17.42 -4.29
C LEU A 215 -3.83 -17.58 -5.80
N THR A 216 -4.22 -16.57 -6.58
CA THR A 216 -4.04 -16.57 -8.04
C THR A 216 -3.02 -15.51 -8.43
N PRO A 217 -2.02 -15.84 -9.26
CA PRO A 217 -1.16 -14.84 -9.85
C PRO A 217 -1.99 -13.79 -10.61
N ILE A 218 -1.54 -12.53 -10.56
CA ILE A 218 -2.12 -11.46 -11.38
C ILE A 218 -1.61 -11.58 -12.82
N GLU A 219 -0.32 -11.91 -12.95
CA GLU A 219 0.39 -12.19 -14.19
C GLU A 219 1.31 -13.39 -13.98
N ALA A 220 1.95 -13.89 -15.05
CA ALA A 220 2.87 -15.03 -14.98
C ALA A 220 4.05 -14.82 -14.00
N ASP A 221 4.41 -13.57 -13.74
CA ASP A 221 5.55 -13.14 -12.94
C ASP A 221 5.18 -12.10 -11.86
N GLN A 222 3.90 -11.97 -11.53
CA GLN A 222 3.42 -11.12 -10.44
C GLN A 222 2.45 -11.89 -9.53
N HIS A 223 2.92 -12.19 -8.32
CA HIS A 223 2.19 -12.96 -7.32
C HIS A 223 1.98 -12.07 -6.09
N PRO A 224 0.77 -11.54 -5.89
CA PRO A 224 0.50 -10.74 -4.70
C PRO A 224 0.66 -11.61 -3.45
N CYS A 225 1.10 -11.00 -2.36
CA CYS A 225 1.23 -11.67 -1.08
C CYS A 225 0.69 -10.84 0.07
N ALA A 226 0.34 -11.49 1.16
CA ALA A 226 -0.16 -10.78 2.34
C ALA A 226 0.34 -11.42 3.64
N TYR A 227 0.49 -10.60 4.67
CA TYR A 227 0.65 -11.04 6.05
C TYR A 227 -0.41 -10.36 6.91
N PHE A 228 -1.11 -11.12 7.76
CA PHE A 228 -2.01 -10.55 8.76
C PHE A 228 -2.27 -11.56 9.87
N SER A 229 -2.24 -11.07 11.10
CA SER A 229 -2.21 -11.86 12.34
C SER A 229 -3.45 -12.70 12.62
N ALA A 230 -4.58 -12.40 11.98
CA ALA A 230 -5.83 -13.13 12.16
C ALA A 230 -5.79 -14.54 11.55
N TRP A 231 -4.80 -14.85 10.71
CA TRP A 231 -4.53 -16.20 10.24
C TRP A 231 -3.53 -16.80 11.19
N ASP A 232 -3.96 -17.80 11.96
CA ASP A 232 -3.23 -18.47 13.05
C ASP A 232 -1.97 -19.24 12.57
N GLU A 233 -1.47 -18.91 11.39
CA GLU A 233 -0.25 -19.41 10.79
C GLU A 233 0.70 -18.24 10.58
N ARG A 234 1.90 -18.30 11.17
CA ARG A 234 2.99 -17.34 10.93
C ARG A 234 3.50 -17.49 9.48
N ARG A 235 2.68 -17.15 8.51
CA ARG A 235 2.94 -17.38 7.09
C ARG A 235 2.47 -16.19 6.29
N VAL A 236 3.28 -15.83 5.31
CA VAL A 236 2.89 -14.92 4.25
C VAL A 236 2.04 -15.73 3.27
N VAL A 237 0.79 -15.34 3.09
CA VAL A 237 -0.12 -15.94 2.11
C VAL A 237 0.35 -15.57 0.73
N GLY A 238 0.40 -16.56 -0.17
CA GLY A 238 0.88 -16.36 -1.54
C GLY A 238 2.41 -16.33 -1.67
N ALA A 239 3.18 -16.46 -0.59
CA ALA A 239 4.63 -16.61 -0.69
C ALA A 239 5.02 -17.91 -1.40
N ARG A 240 6.00 -17.81 -2.31
CA ARG A 240 6.59 -18.94 -3.04
C ARG A 240 7.77 -19.54 -2.27
#